data_AF-A0A7X6VEK0-F1
#
_entry.id   AF-A0A7X6VEK0-F1
#
_cell.length_a   1.000
_cell.length_b   1.000
_cell.length_c   1.000
_cell.angle_alpha   90.00
_cell.angle_beta   90.00
_cell.angle_gamma   90.00
#
_symmetry.space_group_name_H-M   'P 1'
#
loop_
_entity.id
_entity.type
_entity.pdbx_description
1 polymer ?
#
loop_
_entity_poly.entity_id
_entity_poly.type
_entity_poly.pdbx_seq_one_letter_code
_entity_poly.pdbx_strand_id
1 'polypeptide(L)'
;MTGENMWAKITSALTDISLEVATVPSNNKEPLWFVTYMDNGKVYVDNAKAHKPSTNMSQRRRIPKKDFLTVYDYYHRWANGERHLRQEVSLLSRNTAYIFALIAKFK
;
A
#
# COMPACT_ATOMS: atom_id res chain seq x y z
N MET A 1 -7.85 -13.79 -7.69
CA MET A 1 -6.38 -13.58 -7.66
C MET A 1 -5.89 -13.76 -6.22
N THR A 2 -4.83 -14.53 -5.99
CA THR A 2 -4.24 -14.74 -4.65
C THR A 2 -3.38 -13.54 -4.23
N GLY A 3 -3.04 -13.44 -2.95
CA GLY A 3 -2.11 -12.41 -2.46
C GLY A 3 -0.72 -12.52 -3.10
N GLU A 4 -0.26 -13.75 -3.32
CA GLU A 4 0.98 -14.06 -4.04
C GLU A 4 0.98 -13.51 -5.47
N ASN A 5 -0.10 -13.75 -6.23
CA ASN A 5 -0.21 -13.27 -7.60
C ASN A 5 -0.31 -11.73 -7.65
N MET A 6 -1.04 -11.12 -6.70
CA MET A 6 -1.11 -9.65 -6.60
C MET A 6 0.26 -9.06 -6.27
N TRP A 7 0.99 -9.66 -5.32
CA TRP A 7 2.34 -9.22 -4.97
C TRP A 7 3.27 -9.28 -6.18
N ALA A 8 3.28 -10.41 -6.90
CA ALA A 8 4.10 -10.59 -8.09
C ALA A 8 3.76 -9.54 -9.18
N LYS A 9 2.46 -9.28 -9.41
CA LYS A 9 1.99 -8.23 -10.33
C LYS A 9 2.53 -6.85 -9.96
N ILE A 10 2.41 -6.47 -8.68
CA ILE A 10 2.90 -5.18 -8.18
C ILE A 10 4.42 -5.09 -8.32
N THR A 11 5.18 -6.10 -7.88
CA THR A 11 6.65 -6.05 -7.95
C THR A 11 7.16 -6.03 -9.38
N SER A 12 6.51 -6.76 -10.29
CA SER A 12 6.84 -6.71 -11.71
C SER A 12 6.60 -5.33 -12.28
N ALA A 13 5.47 -4.70 -11.96
CA ALA A 13 5.18 -3.33 -12.41
C ALA A 13 6.16 -2.29 -11.84
N LEU A 14 6.69 -2.49 -10.64
CA LEU A 14 7.62 -1.56 -9.98
C LEU A 14 9.10 -1.81 -10.30
N THR A 15 9.42 -2.84 -11.08
CA THR A 15 10.82 -3.17 -11.40
C THR A 15 11.45 -2.09 -12.29
N ASP A 16 10.68 -1.55 -13.24
CA ASP A 16 11.19 -0.60 -14.24
C ASP A 16 10.75 0.85 -13.97
N ILE A 17 9.77 1.06 -13.07
CA ILE A 17 9.20 2.38 -12.81
C ILE A 17 8.91 2.63 -11.33
N SER A 18 9.03 3.89 -10.91
CA SER A 18 8.41 4.38 -9.68
C SER A 18 7.00 4.88 -9.98
N LEU A 19 6.04 4.59 -9.11
CA LEU A 19 4.65 4.99 -9.27
C LEU A 19 4.20 5.84 -8.09
N GLU A 20 3.53 6.96 -8.36
CA GLU A 20 2.80 7.69 -7.33
C GLU A 20 1.37 7.17 -7.20
N VAL A 21 0.96 6.90 -5.97
CA VAL A 21 -0.33 6.31 -5.63
C VAL A 21 -0.95 7.10 -4.49
N ALA A 22 -2.26 7.33 -4.56
CA ALA A 22 -3.02 7.94 -3.48
C ALA A 22 -3.48 6.89 -2.48
N THR A 23 -3.39 7.19 -1.18
CA THR A 23 -3.98 6.37 -0.12
C THR A 23 -5.50 6.24 -0.26
N VAL A 24 -6.08 5.19 0.31
CA VAL A 24 -7.54 4.96 0.30
C VAL A 24 -8.08 5.12 1.72
N PRO A 25 -8.41 6.35 2.17
CA PRO A 25 -9.00 6.59 3.47
C PRO A 25 -10.46 6.14 3.52
N SER A 26 -10.87 5.58 4.66
CA SER A 26 -12.24 5.08 4.90
C SER A 26 -13.17 6.09 5.57
N ASN A 27 -12.68 7.30 5.87
CA ASN A 27 -13.34 8.29 6.72
C ASN A 27 -13.47 9.66 6.05
N ASN A 28 -13.68 9.70 4.72
CA ASN A 28 -13.77 10.91 3.90
C ASN A 28 -12.60 11.90 4.06
N LYS A 29 -11.48 11.47 4.67
CA LYS A 29 -10.25 12.26 4.69
C LYS A 29 -9.68 12.37 3.29
N GLU A 30 -8.98 13.47 3.04
CA GLU A 30 -8.27 13.65 1.78
C GLU A 30 -7.21 12.55 1.60
N PRO A 31 -7.19 11.87 0.43
CA PRO A 31 -6.12 10.95 0.06
C PRO A 31 -4.75 11.65 0.04
N LEU A 32 -3.79 11.09 0.77
CA LEU A 32 -2.38 11.48 0.66
C LEU A 32 -1.67 10.66 -0.40
N TRP A 33 -0.85 11.32 -1.21
CA TRP A 33 -0.02 10.71 -2.25
C TRP A 33 1.33 10.27 -1.70
N PHE A 34 1.82 9.13 -2.18
CA PHE A 34 3.16 8.61 -1.90
C PHE A 34 3.75 8.01 -3.18
N VAL A 35 5.06 7.94 -3.27
CA VAL A 35 5.74 7.19 -4.34
C VAL A 35 6.09 5.79 -3.85
N THR A 36 5.95 4.80 -4.72
CA THR A 36 6.42 3.44 -4.49
C THR A 36 7.37 3.02 -5.61
N TYR A 37 8.36 2.21 -5.26
CA TYR A 37 9.39 1.77 -6.20
C TYR A 37 10.12 0.54 -5.65
N MET A 38 10.83 -0.16 -6.54
CA MET A 38 11.75 -1.21 -6.17
C MET A 38 13.16 -0.64 -5.95
N ASP A 39 13.81 -1.07 -4.88
CA ASP A 39 15.23 -0.83 -4.62
C ASP A 39 15.85 -2.09 -4.03
N ASN A 40 16.89 -2.62 -4.68
CA ASN A 40 17.60 -3.84 -4.28
C ASN A 40 16.66 -5.02 -3.98
N GLY A 41 15.70 -5.27 -4.89
CA GLY A 41 14.74 -6.37 -4.77
C GLY A 41 13.67 -6.19 -3.69
N LYS A 42 13.53 -4.99 -3.12
CA LYS A 42 12.57 -4.68 -2.04
C LYS A 42 11.66 -3.52 -2.46
N VAL A 43 10.39 -3.62 -2.07
CA VAL A 43 9.41 -2.54 -2.27
C VAL A 43 9.58 -1.50 -1.18
N TYR A 44 9.69 -0.24 -1.60
CA TYR A 44 9.71 0.92 -0.72
C TYR A 44 8.56 1.87 -1.02
N VAL A 45 8.21 2.65 -0.01
CA VAL A 45 7.32 3.81 -0.11
C VAL A 45 8.02 5.03 0.47
N ASP A 46 7.82 6.17 -0.18
CA ASP A 46 8.36 7.47 0.23
C ASP A 46 7.36 8.58 -0.11
N ASN A 47 7.68 9.82 0.25
CA ASN A 47 6.87 10.99 -0.05
C ASN A 47 6.70 11.19 -1.56
N ALA A 48 5.52 11.66 -1.96
CA ALA A 48 5.27 12.01 -3.35
C ALA A 48 6.16 13.18 -3.78
N LYS A 49 6.72 13.05 -4.98
CA LYS A 49 7.56 14.03 -5.66
C LYS A 49 6.71 15.04 -6.42
N ALA A 50 5.66 14.58 -7.11
CA ALA A 50 4.84 15.42 -7.98
C ALA A 50 3.45 15.73 -7.38
N HIS A 51 2.71 14.72 -6.92
CA HIS A 51 1.33 14.91 -6.48
C HIS A 51 1.22 15.48 -5.06
N LYS A 52 0.12 16.20 -4.81
CA LYS A 52 -0.23 16.80 -3.51
C LYS A 52 -1.70 16.51 -3.15
N PRO A 53 -2.04 16.42 -1.85
CA PRO A 53 -1.11 16.47 -0.71
C PRO A 53 -0.24 15.21 -0.62
N SER A 54 1.04 15.38 -0.28
CA SER A 54 1.98 14.25 -0.09
C SER A 54 1.86 13.70 1.32
N THR A 55 2.22 12.43 1.51
CA THR A 55 2.60 11.93 2.84
C THR A 55 3.75 12.77 3.43
N ASN A 56 3.89 12.71 4.75
CA ASN A 56 4.96 13.38 5.49
C ASN A 56 5.80 12.36 6.26
N MET A 57 6.53 11.51 5.53
CA MET A 57 7.44 10.51 6.09
C MET A 57 8.80 11.15 6.35
N SER A 58 9.39 10.91 7.52
CA SER A 58 10.77 11.31 7.83
C SER A 58 11.80 10.40 7.13
N GLN A 59 11.43 9.15 6.85
CA GLN A 59 12.25 8.17 6.17
C GLN A 59 11.36 7.26 5.31
N ARG A 60 11.91 6.80 4.18
CA ARG A 60 11.28 5.76 3.35
C ARG A 60 10.97 4.51 4.17
N ARG A 61 9.85 3.86 3.87
CA ARG A 61 9.45 2.61 4.55
C ARG A 61 9.55 1.44 3.59
N ARG A 62 10.11 0.34 4.07
CA ARG A 62 10.08 -0.94 3.36
C ARG A 62 8.72 -1.59 3.56
N ILE A 63 8.16 -2.20 2.51
CA ILE A 63 7.02 -3.11 2.60
C ILE A 63 7.55 -4.55 2.52
N PRO A 64 7.63 -5.29 3.64
CA PRO A 64 7.90 -6.71 3.61
C PRO A 64 6.79 -7.47 2.89
N LYS A 65 7.13 -8.50 2.10
CA LYS A 65 6.14 -9.37 1.46
C LYS A 65 5.18 -9.99 2.49
N LYS A 66 5.68 -10.41 3.66
CA LYS A 66 4.86 -10.95 4.76
C LYS A 66 3.76 -9.96 5.19
N ASP A 67 4.12 -8.69 5.37
CA ASP A 67 3.17 -7.64 5.76
C ASP A 67 2.13 -7.45 4.65
N PHE A 68 2.58 -7.45 3.39
CA PHE A 68 1.67 -7.37 2.25
C PHE A 68 0.65 -8.51 2.25
N LEU A 69 1.09 -9.76 2.39
CA LEU A 69 0.22 -10.93 2.38
C LEU A 69 -0.77 -10.89 3.55
N THR A 70 -0.30 -10.56 4.76
CA THR A 70 -1.17 -10.37 5.91
C THR A 70 -2.25 -9.34 5.59
N VAL A 71 -1.87 -8.14 5.16
CA VAL A 71 -2.82 -7.05 4.86
C VAL A 71 -3.76 -7.41 3.70
N TYR A 72 -3.30 -8.16 2.70
CA TYR A 72 -4.11 -8.60 1.56
C TYR A 72 -5.29 -9.47 1.99
N ASP A 73 -5.08 -10.40 2.94
CA ASP A 73 -6.16 -11.25 3.45
C ASP A 73 -7.26 -10.42 4.13
N TYR A 74 -6.88 -9.36 4.85
CA TYR A 74 -7.83 -8.43 5.45
C TYR A 74 -8.48 -7.49 4.44
N TYR A 75 -7.81 -7.15 3.34
CA TYR A 75 -8.36 -6.27 2.32
C TYR A 75 -9.66 -6.83 1.72
N HIS A 76 -9.74 -8.14 1.46
CA HIS A 76 -10.96 -8.77 0.94
C HIS A 76 -12.11 -8.69 1.93
N ARG A 77 -11.83 -8.93 3.21
CA ARG A 77 -12.81 -8.80 4.29
C ARG A 77 -13.34 -7.37 4.40
N TRP A 78 -12.45 -6.39 4.35
CA TRP A 78 -12.83 -4.97 4.33
C TRP A 78 -13.65 -4.60 3.08
N ALA A 79 -13.26 -5.08 1.90
CA ALA A 79 -13.97 -4.82 0.65
C ALA A 79 -15.39 -5.42 0.65
N ASN A 80 -15.64 -6.45 1.45
CA ASN A 80 -16.96 -7.06 1.65
C ASN A 80 -17.82 -6.34 2.71
N GLY A 81 -17.37 -5.20 3.23
CA GLY A 81 -18.15 -4.35 4.13
C GLY A 81 -17.97 -4.63 5.63
N GLU A 82 -17.02 -5.49 6.00
CA GLU A 82 -16.70 -5.74 7.41
C GLU A 82 -16.04 -4.49 8.04
N ARG A 83 -16.65 -4.00 9.13
CA ARG A 83 -16.26 -2.74 9.78
C ARG A 83 -15.09 -2.98 10.75
N HIS A 84 -14.38 -1.92 11.11
CA HIS A 84 -13.26 -1.90 12.10
C HIS A 84 -11.96 -2.65 11.74
N LEU A 85 -11.92 -3.47 10.68
CA LEU A 85 -10.71 -4.21 10.30
C LEU A 85 -9.48 -3.32 10.06
N ARG A 86 -9.65 -2.12 9.51
CA ARG A 86 -8.50 -1.23 9.23
C ARG A 86 -7.75 -0.82 10.51
N GLN A 87 -8.45 -0.70 11.64
CA GLN A 87 -7.84 -0.39 12.93
C GLN A 87 -7.02 -1.58 13.42
N GLU A 88 -7.57 -2.79 13.35
CA GLU A 88 -6.88 -4.03 13.72
C GLU A 88 -5.62 -4.25 12.87
N VAL A 89 -5.74 -4.10 11.55
CA VAL A 89 -4.64 -4.34 10.61
C VAL A 89 -3.55 -3.29 10.74
N SER A 90 -3.91 -2.04 11.09
CA SER A 90 -2.93 -1.00 11.36
C SER A 90 -2.02 -1.30 12.56
N LEU A 91 -2.49 -2.15 13.50
CA LEU A 91 -1.67 -2.67 14.60
C LEU A 91 -0.71 -3.76 14.11
N LEU A 92 -1.09 -4.52 13.08
CA LEU A 92 -0.27 -5.59 12.50
C LEU A 92 0.82 -5.07 11.57
N SER A 93 0.56 -4.00 10.82
CA SER A 93 1.58 -3.35 9.98
C SER A 93 1.38 -1.85 9.87
N ARG A 94 2.49 -1.11 10.12
CA ARG A 94 2.58 0.33 9.86
C ARG A 94 2.50 0.70 8.37
N ASN A 95 2.51 -0.30 7.48
CA ASN A 95 2.39 -0.13 6.03
C ASN A 95 0.97 -0.31 5.50
N THR A 96 -0.01 -0.60 6.37
CA THR A 96 -1.39 -0.94 5.99
C THR A 96 -2.01 0.05 4.99
N ALA A 97 -1.90 1.35 5.23
CA ALA A 97 -2.48 2.37 4.34
C ALA A 97 -1.90 2.33 2.92
N TYR A 98 -0.60 2.06 2.80
CA TYR A 98 0.09 1.98 1.50
C TYR A 98 -0.22 0.66 0.80
N ILE A 99 -0.23 -0.45 1.54
CA ILE A 99 -0.59 -1.75 0.98
C ILE A 99 -2.03 -1.73 0.45
N PHE A 100 -2.98 -1.17 1.20
CA PHE A 100 -4.36 -0.98 0.74
C PHE A 100 -4.44 -0.22 -0.59
N ALA A 101 -3.68 0.85 -0.70
CA ALA A 101 -3.63 1.68 -1.91
C ALA A 101 -3.03 0.94 -3.11
N LEU A 102 -1.96 0.17 -2.89
CA LEU A 102 -1.36 -0.68 -3.93
C LEU A 102 -2.34 -1.76 -4.40
N ILE A 103 -3.02 -2.44 -3.47
CA ILE A 103 -4.04 -3.43 -3.83
C ILE A 103 -5.16 -2.77 -4.63
N ALA A 104 -5.68 -1.63 -4.18
CA ALA A 104 -6.75 -0.92 -4.89
C ALA A 104 -6.33 -0.44 -6.30
N LYS A 105 -5.07 -0.04 -6.48
CA LYS A 105 -4.53 0.43 -7.77
C LYS A 105 -4.36 -0.70 -8.79
N PHE A 106 -4.01 -1.91 -8.34
CA PHE A 106 -3.68 -3.05 -9.19
C PHE A 106 -4.79 -4.12 -9.25
N LYS A 107 -5.89 -3.93 -8.52
CA LYS A 107 -7.10 -4.77 -8.58
C LYS A 107 -7.79 -4.69 -9.93
#